data_AF-A0A6A3QED7-F1
#
_entry.id   AF-A0A6A3QED7-F1
#
_cell.length_a   1.000
_cell.length_b   1.000
_cell.length_c   1.000
_cell.angle_alpha   90.00
_cell.angle_beta   90.00
_cell.angle_gamma   90.00
#
_symmetry.space_group_name_H-M   'P 1'
#
loop_
_entity.id
_entity.type
_entity.pdbx_description
1 polymer ?
#
loop_
_entity_poly.entity_id
_entity_poly.type
_entity_poly.pdbx_seq_one_letter_code
_entity_poly.pdbx_strand_id
1 'polypeptide(L)'
;MAAPPHSLRFVDVEAWDPSSPEWHALLRQLPMHEQQQVARFMFAKDQKLALASRLLQRHLIHELFGVDYDAIDIARTPENKPYWKRPVESPAPPSWN
;
A
#
# COMPACT_ATOMS: atom_id res chain seq x y z
N MET A 1 -22.17 12.75 -8.39
CA MET A 1 -20.86 12.08 -8.56
C MET A 1 -21.14 10.58 -8.58
N ALA A 2 -20.83 9.88 -9.68
CA ALA A 2 -20.95 8.43 -9.71
C ALA A 2 -19.99 7.83 -8.67
N ALA A 3 -20.45 6.85 -7.88
CA ALA A 3 -19.56 6.12 -6.99
C ALA A 3 -18.41 5.52 -7.82
N PRO A 4 -17.15 5.62 -7.37
CA PRO A 4 -16.05 4.96 -8.07
C PRO A 4 -16.39 3.47 -8.20
N PRO A 5 -16.23 2.86 -9.38
CA PRO A 5 -16.52 1.45 -9.58
C PRO A 5 -15.73 0.65 -8.54
N HIS A 6 -16.38 -0.34 -7.91
CA HIS A 6 -15.72 -1.23 -6.95
C HIS A 6 -14.57 -1.96 -7.65
N SER A 7 -13.36 -1.44 -7.54
CA SER A 7 -12.16 -2.01 -8.15
C SER A 7 -11.49 -2.95 -7.16
N LEU A 8 -11.98 -4.19 -7.11
CA LEU A 8 -11.26 -5.28 -6.46
C LEU A 8 -10.01 -5.61 -7.27
N ARG A 9 -8.88 -5.77 -6.58
CA ARG A 9 -7.60 -6.15 -7.16
C ARG A 9 -7.00 -7.29 -6.35
N PHE A 10 -6.41 -8.26 -7.03
CA PHE A 10 -5.76 -9.41 -6.42
C PHE A 10 -4.36 -9.56 -7.02
N VAL A 11 -3.42 -10.01 -6.21
CA VAL A 11 -2.06 -10.33 -6.61
C VAL A 11 -1.72 -11.70 -6.05
N ASP A 12 -1.24 -12.58 -6.91
CA ASP A 12 -0.64 -13.83 -6.49
C ASP A 12 0.83 -13.58 -6.13
N VAL A 13 1.22 -14.00 -4.93
CA VAL A 13 2.56 -13.82 -4.38
C VAL A 13 3.30 -15.15 -4.21
N GLU A 14 2.71 -16.28 -4.63
CA GLU A 14 3.27 -17.61 -4.41
C GLU A 14 4.70 -17.70 -4.95
N ALA A 15 4.90 -17.28 -6.19
CA ALA A 15 6.17 -17.32 -6.91
C ALA A 15 7.19 -16.24 -6.48
N TRP A 16 6.84 -15.30 -5.60
CA TRP A 16 7.77 -14.24 -5.21
C TRP A 16 8.95 -14.83 -4.41
N ASP A 17 10.14 -14.28 -4.56
CA ASP A 17 11.32 -14.72 -3.81
C ASP A 17 11.89 -13.56 -2.99
N PRO A 18 11.79 -13.59 -1.65
CA PRO A 18 12.34 -12.55 -0.77
C PRO A 18 13.86 -12.36 -0.86
N SER A 19 14.60 -13.29 -1.45
CA SER A 19 16.03 -13.14 -1.70
C SER A 19 16.36 -12.49 -3.05
N SER A 20 15.38 -12.40 -3.95
CA SER A 20 15.60 -11.90 -5.31
C SER A 20 15.90 -10.39 -5.34
N PRO A 21 16.70 -9.89 -6.30
CA PRO A 21 16.90 -8.45 -6.48
C PRO A 21 15.59 -7.68 -6.75
N GLU A 22 14.64 -8.34 -7.42
CA GLU A 22 13.32 -7.80 -7.77
C GLU A 22 12.48 -7.55 -6.51
N TRP A 23 12.48 -8.48 -5.57
CA TRP A 23 11.88 -8.27 -4.24
C TRP A 23 12.48 -7.06 -3.53
N HIS A 24 13.80 -6.93 -3.53
CA HIS A 24 14.46 -5.79 -2.88
C HIS A 24 14.11 -4.46 -3.57
N ALA A 25 13.92 -4.47 -4.89
CA ALA A 25 13.47 -3.30 -5.64
C ALA A 25 12.03 -2.92 -5.26
N LEU A 26 11.13 -3.90 -5.16
CA LEU A 26 9.75 -3.70 -4.71
C LEU A 26 9.70 -3.19 -3.26
N LEU A 27 10.50 -3.76 -2.37
CA LEU A 27 10.58 -3.34 -0.97
C LEU A 27 11.03 -1.88 -0.85
N ARG A 28 12.00 -1.44 -1.68
CA ARG A 28 12.49 -0.05 -1.69
C ARG A 28 11.44 0.98 -2.13
N GLN A 29 10.33 0.57 -2.74
CA GLN A 29 9.22 1.48 -3.04
C GLN A 29 8.42 1.89 -1.78
N LEU A 30 8.61 1.19 -0.66
CA LEU A 30 7.98 1.56 0.60
C LEU A 30 8.86 2.54 1.39
N PRO A 31 8.27 3.42 2.24
CA PRO A 31 9.03 4.17 3.22
C PRO A 31 9.82 3.27 4.17
N MET A 32 10.96 3.73 4.69
CA MET A 32 11.86 2.93 5.54
C MET A 32 11.17 2.24 6.73
N HIS A 33 10.27 2.96 7.42
CA HIS A 33 9.52 2.40 8.54
C HIS A 33 8.60 1.24 8.10
N GLU A 34 8.04 1.31 6.89
CA GLU A 34 7.25 0.24 6.31
C GLU A 34 8.13 -0.95 5.92
N GLN A 35 9.29 -0.71 5.31
CA GLN A 35 10.24 -1.78 4.99
C GLN A 35 10.59 -2.63 6.22
N GLN A 36 10.87 -1.96 7.35
CA GLN A 36 11.14 -2.63 8.63
C GLN A 36 9.94 -3.45 9.12
N GLN A 37 8.71 -2.94 8.96
CA GLN A 37 7.50 -3.68 9.32
C GLN A 37 7.21 -4.88 8.43
N VAL A 38 7.70 -4.90 7.18
CA VAL A 38 7.66 -6.10 6.33
C VAL A 38 8.73 -7.07 6.83
N ALA A 39 9.96 -6.60 7.03
CA ALA A 39 11.10 -7.43 7.42
C ALA A 39 10.92 -8.12 8.79
N ARG A 40 10.12 -7.55 9.71
CA ARG A 40 9.87 -8.15 11.03
C ARG A 40 9.04 -9.44 11.00
N PHE A 41 8.35 -9.73 9.90
CA PHE A 41 7.58 -10.97 9.80
C PHE A 41 8.52 -12.17 9.77
N MET A 42 8.25 -13.17 10.62
CA MET A 42 9.08 -14.36 10.74
C MET A 42 9.02 -15.23 9.49
N PHE A 43 7.85 -15.36 8.87
CA PHE A 43 7.64 -16.22 7.72
C PHE A 43 7.65 -15.44 6.41
N ALA A 44 8.35 -15.98 5.41
CA ALA A 44 8.42 -15.41 4.06
C ALA A 44 7.03 -15.18 3.44
N LYS A 45 6.06 -16.07 3.71
CA LYS A 45 4.67 -15.90 3.25
C LYS A 45 4.04 -14.60 3.76
N ASP A 46 4.26 -14.27 5.02
CA ASP A 46 3.68 -13.07 5.63
C ASP A 46 4.39 -11.81 5.15
N GLN A 47 5.71 -11.89 4.95
CA GLN A 47 6.47 -10.82 4.30
C GLN A 47 5.88 -10.53 2.91
N LYS A 48 5.68 -11.56 2.08
CA LYS A 48 5.12 -11.45 0.73
C LYS A 48 3.76 -10.78 0.71
N LEU A 49 2.84 -11.27 1.55
CA LEU A 49 1.50 -10.71 1.66
C LEU A 49 1.54 -9.25 2.15
N ALA A 50 2.42 -8.93 3.12
CA ALA A 50 2.56 -7.58 3.64
C ALA A 50 3.11 -6.60 2.59
N LEU A 51 4.15 -6.99 1.85
CA LEU A 51 4.70 -6.16 0.76
C LEU A 51 3.67 -5.95 -0.33
N ALA A 52 3.07 -7.03 -0.84
CA ALA A 52 2.09 -6.95 -1.92
C ALA A 52 0.87 -6.10 -1.54
N SER A 53 0.34 -6.24 -0.32
CA SER A 53 -0.80 -5.43 0.15
C SER A 53 -0.48 -3.93 0.13
N ARG A 54 0.72 -3.54 0.54
CA ARG A 54 1.15 -2.13 0.61
C ARG A 54 1.39 -1.52 -0.76
N LEU A 55 1.99 -2.29 -1.67
CA LEU A 55 2.19 -1.86 -3.05
C LEU A 55 0.86 -1.74 -3.79
N LEU A 56 -0.05 -2.69 -3.56
CA LEU A 56 -1.37 -2.68 -4.18
C LEU A 56 -2.21 -1.49 -3.73
N GLN A 57 -2.18 -1.14 -2.44
CA GLN A 57 -2.84 0.05 -1.91
C GLN A 57 -2.31 1.33 -2.58
N ARG A 58 -0.98 1.49 -2.69
CA ARG A 58 -0.36 2.64 -3.37
C ARG A 58 -0.69 2.69 -4.85
N HIS A 59 -0.61 1.55 -5.54
CA HIS A 59 -0.96 1.47 -6.95
C HIS A 59 -2.42 1.86 -7.18
N LEU A 60 -3.35 1.40 -6.34
CA LEU A 60 -4.76 1.75 -6.43
C LEU A 60 -5.00 3.25 -6.23
N ILE A 61 -4.30 3.86 -5.27
CA ILE A 61 -4.39 5.31 -5.01
C ILE A 61 -3.86 6.10 -6.22
N HIS A 62 -2.69 5.71 -6.74
CA HIS A 62 -2.09 6.33 -7.92
C HIS A 62 -3.01 6.22 -9.15
N GLU A 63 -3.51 5.02 -9.43
CA GLU A 63 -4.36 4.72 -10.59
C GLU A 63 -5.70 5.47 -10.53
N LEU A 64 -6.38 5.47 -9.37
CA LEU A 64 -7.73 6.03 -9.25
C LEU A 64 -7.75 7.55 -9.04
N PHE A 65 -6.72 8.12 -8.42
CA PHE A 65 -6.70 9.54 -8.04
C PHE A 65 -5.63 10.36 -8.75
N GLY A 66 -4.76 9.75 -9.56
CA GLY A 66 -3.72 10.46 -10.33
C GLY A 66 -2.67 11.15 -9.46
N VAL A 67 -2.50 10.71 -8.21
CA VAL A 67 -1.53 11.29 -7.26
C VAL A 67 -0.17 10.64 -7.47
N ASP A 68 0.90 11.43 -7.45
CA ASP A 68 2.27 10.95 -7.57
C ASP A 68 2.55 9.81 -6.56
N TYR A 69 3.12 8.71 -7.05
CA TYR A 69 3.31 7.49 -6.26
C TYR A 69 4.11 7.76 -4.97
N ASP A 70 5.15 8.59 -5.06
CA ASP A 70 6.03 8.95 -3.95
C ASP A 70 5.37 9.89 -2.93
N ALA A 71 4.28 10.57 -3.30
CA ALA A 71 3.52 11.46 -2.41
C ALA A 71 2.42 10.73 -1.61
N ILE A 72 2.25 9.42 -1.82
CA ILE A 72 1.20 8.64 -1.16
C ILE A 72 1.57 8.34 0.29
N ASP A 73 0.88 9.00 1.22
CA ASP A 73 0.99 8.77 2.67
C ASP A 73 -0.18 7.90 3.19
N ILE A 74 0.11 6.65 3.55
CA ILE A 74 -0.87 5.72 4.13
C ILE A 74 -0.62 5.64 5.64
N ALA A 75 -1.51 6.23 6.42
CA ALA A 75 -1.49 6.20 7.87
C ALA A 75 -2.35 5.04 8.41
N ARG A 76 -2.31 4.85 9.74
CA ARG A 76 -3.12 3.83 10.42
C ARG A 76 -3.94 4.45 11.54
N THR A 77 -5.17 3.97 11.72
CA THR A 77 -6.01 4.33 12.87
C THR A 77 -5.44 3.74 14.17
N PRO A 78 -5.93 4.14 15.36
CA PRO A 78 -5.55 3.49 16.63
C PRO A 78 -5.81 1.97 16.65
N GLU A 79 -6.84 1.51 15.93
CA GLU A 79 -7.17 0.09 15.72
C GLU A 79 -6.32 -0.57 14.62
N ASN A 80 -5.31 0.13 14.12
CA ASN A 80 -4.33 -0.35 13.14
C ASN A 80 -4.88 -0.51 11.71
N LYS A 81 -6.06 0.04 11.40
CA LYS A 81 -6.65 0.02 10.06
C LYS A 81 -5.93 1.02 9.14
N PRO A 82 -5.45 0.62 7.96
CA PRO A 82 -4.79 1.54 7.03
C PRO A 82 -5.82 2.48 6.38
N TYR A 83 -5.44 3.75 6.23
CA TYR A 83 -6.20 4.75 5.47
C TYR A 83 -5.24 5.68 4.73
N TRP A 84 -5.65 6.15 3.55
CA TRP A 84 -4.86 7.12 2.80
C TRP A 84 -5.07 8.51 3.39
N LYS A 85 -3.99 9.13 3.89
CA LYS A 85 -4.00 10.50 4.41
C LYS A 85 -3.99 11.47 3.23
N ARG A 86 -5.19 11.77 2.72
CA ARG A 86 -5.39 12.67 1.59
C ARG A 86 -4.81 14.06 1.87
N PRO A 87 -4.24 14.74 0.86
CA PRO A 87 -3.90 16.16 0.96
C PRO A 87 -5.13 16.99 1.35
N VAL A 88 -4.91 18.07 2.11
CA VAL A 88 -5.97 18.91 2.73
C VAL A 88 -6.94 19.51 1.69
N GLU A 89 -6.54 19.60 0.43
CA GLU A 89 -7.35 20.13 -0.68
C GLU A 89 -8.28 19.07 -1.35
N SER A 90 -8.41 17.89 -0.75
CA SER A 90 -9.29 16.85 -1.29
C SER A 90 -10.77 17.24 -1.15
N PRO A 91 -11.58 17.26 -2.24
CA PRO A 91 -12.98 17.68 -2.23
C PRO A 91 -13.94 16.71 -1.48
N ALA A 92 -13.42 15.60 -0.96
CA ALA A 92 -14.21 14.59 -0.28
C ALA A 92 -14.31 14.84 1.24
N PRO A 93 -15.43 14.47 1.89
CA PRO A 93 -15.68 14.79 3.29
C PRO A 93 -14.59 14.26 4.24
N PRO A 94 -14.23 15.01 5.30
CA PRO A 94 -13.29 14.56 6.33
C PRO A 94 -13.73 13.27 7.03
N SER A 95 -15.04 13.01 7.09
CA SER A 95 -15.64 11.83 7.73
C SER A 95 -15.33 10.50 7.02
N TRP A 96 -14.63 10.53 5.88
CA TRP A 96 -14.17 9.33 5.18
C TRP A 96 -12.73 8.92 5.56
N ASN A 97 -12.08 9.66 6.47
CA ASN A 97 -10.81 9.30 7.08
C ASN A 97 -11.02 8.79 8.50
#